data_AF-A0A239KT54-F1
#
_entry.id   AF-A0A239KT54-F1
#
_cell.length_a   1.000
_cell.length_b   1.000
_cell.length_c   1.000
_cell.angle_alpha   90.00
_cell.angle_beta   90.00
_cell.angle_gamma   90.00
#
_symmetry.space_group_name_H-M   'P 1'
#
loop_
_entity.id
_entity.type
_entity.pdbx_description
1 polymer ?
#
loop_
_entity_poly.entity_id
_entity_poly.type
_entity_poly.pdbx_seq_one_letter_code
_entity_poly.pdbx_strand_id
1 'polypeptide(L)'
;MATKPNHKIAAAVVREDGEQKQRLLDRAFALAFKGLVYAQIWEDPVVDMEALAIAPGNRIATIASGGCNVFSYLTADPAEIVAVDLNTAHVALNNLKRVAIERLPDYDSVRRFFADADDKANVAAYRTHVRPHLDELSIRYWEGRDLVGRRRINGFARGLYKRGLLGNFIGLAHLIARLHRVDPRQFLTATTVEEQRAIFEAKFAPFFDRKFIRWITDQRSSLFGLGIPPAQYDALAGGKPMADVLRARLEKLACDFPLEENYFAWQAFGRGYGKGVAAPLPPYLQAANYDAVKARAARVSMLHANMTDMLAASEAASFDRYVFLDAQDWMSDAPLTALWAEVTRTARPGARVLFRTAAEPSLLPGRLPDDLLGRWDYRAEESRGFTRRDRSAIYGGVHLYVLKDA
;
A
#
# COMPACT_ATOMS: atom_id res chain seq x y z
N MET A 1 9.06 11.30 -26.93
CA MET A 1 9.04 12.49 -26.05
C MET A 1 8.81 12.03 -24.63
N ALA A 2 9.85 12.04 -23.77
CA ALA A 2 9.70 11.67 -22.36
C ALA A 2 8.92 12.76 -21.63
N THR A 3 7.64 12.51 -21.33
CA THR A 3 6.83 13.41 -20.52
C THR A 3 7.47 13.55 -19.13
N LYS A 4 7.66 14.80 -18.69
CA LYS A 4 8.28 15.10 -17.39
C LYS A 4 7.52 14.34 -16.29
N PRO A 5 8.20 13.58 -15.40
CA PRO A 5 7.55 12.69 -14.43
C PRO A 5 6.56 13.39 -13.47
N ASN A 6 6.64 14.72 -13.33
CA ASN A 6 5.78 15.50 -12.45
C ASN A 6 4.34 15.70 -12.96
N HIS A 7 4.07 15.53 -14.26
CA HIS A 7 2.73 15.86 -14.79
C HIS A 7 1.69 14.79 -14.45
N LYS A 8 2.08 13.51 -14.38
CA LYS A 8 1.14 12.39 -14.19
C LYS A 8 0.50 12.37 -12.80
N ILE A 9 1.29 12.55 -11.74
CA ILE A 9 0.77 12.61 -10.35
C ILE A 9 -0.10 13.86 -10.15
N ALA A 10 0.35 15.01 -10.65
CA ALA A 10 -0.42 16.25 -10.53
C ALA A 10 -1.76 16.16 -11.29
N ALA A 11 -1.79 15.59 -12.49
CA ALA A 11 -3.02 15.39 -13.25
C ALA A 11 -3.97 14.37 -12.61
N ALA A 12 -3.45 13.38 -11.88
CA ALA A 12 -4.27 12.38 -11.20
C ALA A 12 -4.89 12.87 -9.88
N VAL A 13 -4.26 13.85 -9.21
CA VAL A 13 -4.68 14.32 -7.88
C VAL A 13 -5.38 15.68 -7.93
N VAL A 14 -4.97 16.59 -8.83
CA VAL A 14 -5.47 17.97 -8.82
C VAL A 14 -6.84 18.02 -9.46
N ARG A 15 -7.85 18.25 -8.64
CA ARG A 15 -9.21 18.56 -9.10
C ARG A 15 -9.28 19.98 -9.65
N GLU A 16 -9.46 20.14 -10.97
CA GLU A 16 -9.51 21.46 -11.61
C GLU A 16 -10.73 22.28 -11.20
N ASP A 17 -11.80 21.60 -10.78
CA ASP A 17 -13.09 22.11 -10.29
C ASP A 17 -13.10 22.46 -8.79
N GLY A 18 -12.01 22.20 -8.05
CA GLY A 18 -11.92 22.46 -6.61
C GLY A 18 -11.67 23.94 -6.25
N GLU A 19 -12.08 24.34 -5.04
CA GLU A 19 -11.75 25.65 -4.47
C GLU A 19 -10.22 25.90 -4.45
N GLN A 20 -9.80 27.16 -4.56
CA GLN A 20 -8.37 27.53 -4.66
C GLN A 20 -7.51 26.96 -3.52
N LYS A 21 -8.07 26.88 -2.30
CA LYS A 21 -7.41 26.31 -1.12
C LYS A 21 -7.22 24.79 -1.25
N GLN A 22 -8.20 24.08 -1.79
CA GLN A 22 -8.13 22.64 -2.03
C GLN A 22 -7.10 22.30 -3.10
N ARG A 23 -7.08 23.07 -4.20
CA ARG A 23 -6.08 22.91 -5.28
C ARG A 23 -4.65 23.13 -4.81
N LEU A 24 -4.43 24.04 -3.87
CA LEU A 24 -3.10 24.25 -3.27
C LEU A 24 -2.67 23.06 -2.43
N LEU A 25 -3.59 22.49 -1.64
CA LEU A 25 -3.36 21.27 -0.86
C LEU A 25 -3.08 20.06 -1.76
N ASP A 26 -3.82 19.89 -2.85
CA ASP A 26 -3.63 18.81 -3.82
C ASP A 26 -2.26 18.91 -4.52
N ARG A 27 -1.81 20.14 -4.83
CA ARG A 27 -0.46 20.39 -5.38
C ARG A 27 0.64 20.12 -4.36
N ALA A 28 0.45 20.51 -3.10
CA ALA A 28 1.38 20.20 -2.02
C ALA A 28 1.48 18.68 -1.79
N PHE A 29 0.36 17.96 -1.89
CA PHE A 29 0.32 16.51 -1.88
C PHE A 29 1.10 15.91 -3.05
N ALA A 30 0.84 16.35 -4.28
CA ALA A 30 1.57 15.88 -5.46
C ALA A 30 3.09 16.12 -5.34
N LEU A 31 3.51 17.20 -4.67
CA LEU A 31 4.93 17.46 -4.37
C LEU A 31 5.48 16.48 -3.32
N ALA A 32 4.72 16.20 -2.26
CA ALA A 32 5.08 15.22 -1.22
C ALA A 32 5.19 13.79 -1.79
N PHE A 33 4.42 13.48 -2.84
CA PHE A 33 4.40 12.19 -3.53
C PHE A 33 5.53 11.99 -4.56
N LYS A 34 6.46 12.95 -4.70
CA LYS A 34 7.65 12.78 -5.56
C LYS A 34 8.70 11.82 -4.99
N GLY A 35 8.72 11.67 -3.67
CA GLY A 35 9.66 10.79 -2.97
C GLY A 35 9.09 9.38 -2.77
N LEU A 36 9.84 8.54 -2.06
CA LEU A 36 9.28 7.29 -1.54
C LEU A 36 8.12 7.62 -0.59
N VAL A 37 6.90 7.19 -0.92
CA VAL A 37 5.75 7.38 -0.03
C VAL A 37 5.65 6.19 0.90
N TYR A 38 5.57 4.99 0.30
CA TYR A 38 5.37 3.74 1.00
C TYR A 38 6.57 2.80 0.79
N ALA A 39 7.28 2.46 1.88
CA ALA A 39 8.27 1.38 1.86
C ALA A 39 7.61 -0.01 1.96
N GLN A 40 6.39 -0.03 2.49
CA GLN A 40 5.48 -1.17 2.56
C GLN A 40 4.08 -0.66 2.21
N ILE A 41 3.33 -1.49 1.48
CA ILE A 41 1.90 -1.34 1.19
C ILE A 41 1.05 -1.72 2.42
N TRP A 42 -0.10 -1.08 2.61
CA TRP A 42 -0.96 -1.22 3.79
C TRP A 42 -2.29 -1.88 3.47
N GLU A 43 -2.23 -2.90 2.61
CA GLU A 43 -3.37 -3.65 2.12
C GLU A 43 -3.04 -5.13 2.29
N ASP A 44 -3.92 -5.90 2.93
CA ASP A 44 -3.61 -7.30 3.24
C ASP A 44 -3.64 -8.20 1.99
N PRO A 45 -2.48 -8.74 1.53
CA PRO A 45 -2.44 -9.58 0.34
C PRO A 45 -3.12 -10.93 0.55
N VAL A 46 -3.30 -11.40 1.79
CA VAL A 46 -4.00 -12.67 2.06
C VAL A 46 -5.48 -12.51 1.75
N VAL A 47 -6.08 -11.41 2.22
CA VAL A 47 -7.45 -11.04 1.89
C VAL A 47 -7.60 -10.80 0.38
N ASP A 48 -6.62 -10.13 -0.24
CA ASP A 48 -6.64 -9.88 -1.68
C ASP A 48 -6.69 -11.19 -2.49
N MET A 49 -5.77 -12.12 -2.20
CA MET A 49 -5.67 -13.38 -2.93
C MET A 49 -6.94 -14.22 -2.83
N GLU A 50 -7.59 -14.21 -1.66
CA GLU A 50 -8.86 -14.89 -1.44
C GLU A 50 -10.01 -14.20 -2.20
N ALA A 51 -10.17 -12.88 -2.03
CA ALA A 51 -11.26 -12.12 -2.66
C ALA A 51 -11.20 -12.16 -4.19
N LEU A 52 -9.99 -12.11 -4.73
CA LEU A 52 -9.72 -12.22 -6.15
C LEU A 52 -9.71 -13.67 -6.62
N ALA A 53 -9.70 -14.67 -5.73
CA ALA A 53 -9.49 -16.07 -6.11
C ALA A 53 -8.34 -16.20 -7.12
N ILE A 54 -7.15 -15.70 -6.73
CA ILE A 54 -5.96 -15.76 -7.58
C ILE A 54 -5.55 -17.23 -7.72
N ALA A 55 -5.39 -17.67 -8.96
CA ALA A 55 -5.10 -19.04 -9.31
C ALA A 55 -4.05 -19.12 -10.44
N PRO A 56 -3.46 -20.31 -10.65
CA PRO A 56 -2.61 -20.57 -11.81
C PRO A 56 -3.27 -20.14 -13.13
N GLY A 57 -2.48 -19.52 -14.00
CA GLY A 57 -2.97 -19.02 -15.30
C GLY A 57 -3.56 -17.61 -15.27
N ASN A 58 -3.88 -17.06 -14.10
CA ASN A 58 -4.42 -15.69 -14.03
C ASN A 58 -3.40 -14.63 -14.43
N ARG A 59 -3.90 -13.62 -15.14
CA ARG A 59 -3.20 -12.39 -15.46
C ARG A 59 -3.75 -11.25 -14.61
N ILE A 60 -2.87 -10.56 -13.89
CA ILE A 60 -3.25 -9.57 -12.86
C ILE A 60 -2.81 -8.17 -13.30
N ALA A 61 -3.73 -7.20 -13.29
CA ALA A 61 -3.43 -5.77 -13.38
C ALA A 61 -3.50 -5.15 -11.98
N THR A 62 -2.41 -4.53 -11.50
CA THR A 62 -2.36 -4.01 -10.12
C THR A 62 -1.58 -2.71 -9.99
N ILE A 63 -1.88 -1.90 -8.99
CA ILE A 63 -1.05 -0.75 -8.60
C ILE A 63 0.07 -1.23 -7.68
N ALA A 64 1.33 -0.87 -7.99
CA ALA A 64 2.49 -1.44 -7.33
C ALA A 64 2.69 -0.95 -5.89
N SER A 65 2.62 0.37 -5.65
CA SER A 65 2.88 1.00 -4.35
C SER A 65 4.20 0.47 -3.73
N GLY A 66 4.22 0.11 -2.46
CA GLY A 66 5.37 -0.49 -1.78
C GLY A 66 5.76 -1.88 -2.30
N GLY A 67 4.96 -2.52 -3.17
CA GLY A 67 5.29 -3.75 -3.88
C GLY A 67 5.06 -5.06 -3.13
N CYS A 68 4.78 -5.03 -1.82
CA CYS A 68 4.66 -6.27 -1.05
C CYS A 68 3.53 -7.16 -1.57
N ASN A 69 2.41 -6.58 -2.03
CA ASN A 69 1.27 -7.34 -2.54
C ASN A 69 1.59 -7.95 -3.91
N VAL A 70 2.20 -7.17 -4.81
CA VAL A 70 2.67 -7.66 -6.13
C VAL A 70 3.47 -8.96 -5.99
N PHE A 71 4.49 -8.98 -5.13
CA PHE A 71 5.30 -10.19 -4.94
C PHE A 71 4.60 -11.26 -4.09
N SER A 72 3.65 -10.88 -3.23
CA SER A 72 2.87 -11.85 -2.45
C SER A 72 1.90 -12.62 -3.34
N TYR A 73 1.32 -11.99 -4.36
CA TYR A 73 0.44 -12.69 -5.30
C TYR A 73 1.15 -13.81 -6.07
N LEU A 74 2.49 -13.77 -6.19
CA LEU A 74 3.27 -14.86 -6.80
C LEU A 74 3.15 -16.19 -6.04
N THR A 75 2.76 -16.19 -4.76
CA THR A 75 2.53 -17.42 -4.00
C THR A 75 1.35 -18.22 -4.56
N ALA A 76 0.38 -17.55 -5.19
CA ALA A 76 -0.78 -18.16 -5.85
C ALA A 76 -0.53 -18.58 -7.33
N ASP A 77 0.72 -18.52 -7.79
CA ASP A 77 1.18 -18.97 -9.11
C ASP A 77 0.51 -18.30 -10.34
N PRO A 78 0.24 -16.98 -10.37
CA PRO A 78 -0.31 -16.33 -11.54
C PRO A 78 0.62 -16.47 -12.75
N ALA A 79 0.05 -16.41 -13.95
CA ALA A 79 0.80 -16.43 -15.21
C ALA A 79 1.60 -15.13 -15.40
N GLU A 80 1.02 -13.98 -15.08
CA GLU A 80 1.68 -12.68 -15.19
C GLU A 80 1.05 -11.67 -14.21
N ILE A 81 1.89 -10.76 -13.69
CA ILE A 81 1.45 -9.58 -12.96
C ILE A 81 1.97 -8.34 -13.67
N VAL A 82 1.06 -7.52 -14.19
CA VAL A 82 1.36 -6.20 -14.74
C VAL A 82 1.07 -5.17 -13.65
N ALA A 83 2.12 -4.68 -13.03
CA ALA A 83 2.05 -3.71 -11.95
C ALA A 83 2.45 -2.31 -12.45
N VAL A 84 1.61 -1.31 -12.16
CA VAL A 84 1.80 0.08 -12.58
C VAL A 84 1.96 1.00 -11.37
N ASP A 85 2.72 2.07 -11.51
CA ASP A 85 2.74 3.15 -10.52
C ASP A 85 3.05 4.49 -11.19
N LEU A 86 2.48 5.57 -10.67
CA LEU A 86 2.77 6.94 -11.11
C LEU A 86 4.04 7.50 -10.45
N ASN A 87 4.46 6.91 -9.32
CA ASN A 87 5.61 7.34 -8.56
C ASN A 87 6.87 6.58 -8.98
N THR A 88 7.80 7.29 -9.59
CA THR A 88 9.11 6.75 -9.99
C THR A 88 9.91 6.13 -8.84
N ALA A 89 9.73 6.58 -7.59
CA ALA A 89 10.36 5.98 -6.42
C ALA A 89 9.80 4.59 -6.10
N HIS A 90 8.50 4.38 -6.26
CA HIS A 90 7.87 3.07 -6.10
C HIS A 90 8.29 2.13 -7.24
N VAL A 91 8.31 2.61 -8.48
CA VAL A 91 8.83 1.84 -9.63
C VAL A 91 10.27 1.38 -9.35
N ALA A 92 11.14 2.28 -8.90
CA ALA A 92 12.53 1.95 -8.56
C ALA A 92 12.65 0.97 -7.37
N LEU A 93 11.75 1.05 -6.39
CA LEU A 93 11.68 0.10 -5.28
C LEU A 93 11.25 -1.28 -5.74
N ASN A 94 10.23 -1.37 -6.58
CA ASN A 94 9.72 -2.63 -7.08
C ASN A 94 10.71 -3.31 -8.03
N ASN A 95 11.39 -2.56 -8.90
CA ASN A 95 12.47 -3.10 -9.73
C ASN A 95 13.63 -3.63 -8.87
N LEU A 96 14.00 -2.90 -7.81
CA LEU A 96 15.00 -3.37 -6.86
C LEU A 96 14.55 -4.66 -6.16
N LYS A 97 13.29 -4.75 -5.73
CA LYS A 97 12.72 -5.96 -5.10
C LYS A 97 12.77 -7.15 -6.04
N ARG A 98 12.28 -7.00 -7.26
CA ARG A 98 12.28 -8.05 -8.28
C ARG A 98 13.69 -8.59 -8.51
N VAL A 99 14.64 -7.69 -8.81
CA VAL A 99 16.04 -8.09 -9.07
C VAL A 99 16.70 -8.69 -7.84
N ALA A 100 16.44 -8.17 -6.63
CA ALA A 100 16.99 -8.71 -5.40
C ALA A 100 16.47 -10.12 -5.10
N ILE A 101 15.17 -10.37 -5.29
CA ILE A 101 14.57 -11.70 -5.16
C ILE A 101 15.22 -12.70 -6.13
N GLU A 102 15.46 -12.28 -7.38
CA GLU A 102 16.10 -13.12 -8.42
C GLU A 102 17.58 -13.39 -8.13
N ARG A 103 18.33 -12.39 -7.64
CA ARG A 103 19.80 -12.39 -7.69
C ARG A 103 20.50 -12.55 -6.35
N LEU A 104 19.81 -12.30 -5.23
CA LEU A 104 20.41 -12.59 -3.92
C LEU A 104 20.58 -14.11 -3.74
N PRO A 105 21.66 -14.54 -3.07
CA PRO A 105 22.10 -15.92 -3.09
C PRO A 105 21.10 -16.87 -2.42
N ASP A 106 20.47 -16.43 -1.34
CA ASP A 106 19.64 -17.25 -0.46
C ASP A 106 18.50 -16.45 0.19
N TYR A 107 17.63 -17.16 0.91
CA TYR A 107 16.52 -16.58 1.66
C TYR A 107 16.99 -15.58 2.72
N ASP A 108 18.03 -15.92 3.48
CA ASP A 108 18.54 -15.06 4.56
C ASP A 108 19.01 -13.71 4.04
N SER A 109 19.61 -13.68 2.85
CA SER A 109 19.98 -12.44 2.18
C SER A 109 18.77 -11.60 1.79
N VAL A 110 17.69 -12.22 1.27
CA VAL A 110 16.44 -11.52 0.93
C VAL A 110 15.75 -11.01 2.21
N ARG A 111 15.68 -11.83 3.26
CA ARG A 111 15.13 -11.47 4.57
C ARG A 111 15.92 -10.31 5.19
N ARG A 112 17.25 -10.38 5.22
CA ARG A 112 18.09 -9.30 5.75
C ARG A 112 17.92 -8.00 4.95
N PHE A 113 17.73 -8.12 3.64
CA PHE A 113 17.54 -6.95 2.77
C PHE A 113 16.19 -6.28 2.98
N PHE A 114 15.10 -7.04 3.02
CA PHE A 114 13.75 -6.47 3.05
C PHE A 114 13.00 -6.63 4.36
N ALA A 115 13.19 -7.70 5.13
CA ALA A 115 12.54 -7.80 6.44
C ALA A 115 13.26 -6.92 7.48
N ASP A 116 14.55 -7.15 7.68
CA ASP A 116 15.33 -6.37 8.66
C ASP A 116 15.60 -4.95 8.14
N ALA A 117 16.06 -4.87 6.88
CA ALA A 117 16.30 -3.64 6.14
C ALA A 117 17.13 -2.58 6.90
N ASP A 118 17.97 -3.01 7.83
CA ASP A 118 18.78 -2.16 8.70
C ASP A 118 20.24 -2.64 8.88
N ASP A 119 20.75 -3.41 7.92
CA ASP A 119 22.10 -3.99 7.95
C ASP A 119 23.05 -3.38 6.89
N LYS A 120 24.27 -3.00 7.29
CA LYS A 120 25.30 -2.44 6.39
C LYS A 120 25.68 -3.38 5.25
N ALA A 121 25.63 -4.69 5.46
CA ALA A 121 25.90 -5.68 4.43
C ALA A 121 24.87 -5.64 3.28
N ASN A 122 23.70 -4.99 3.46
CA ASN A 122 22.74 -4.78 2.38
C ASN A 122 23.31 -3.89 1.27
N VAL A 123 24.18 -2.93 1.60
CA VAL A 123 24.80 -2.07 0.59
C VAL A 123 25.82 -2.86 -0.24
N ALA A 124 26.56 -3.78 0.38
CA ALA A 124 27.50 -4.67 -0.32
C ALA A 124 26.74 -5.69 -1.19
N ALA A 125 25.67 -6.29 -0.66
CA ALA A 125 24.81 -7.21 -1.40
C ALA A 125 24.15 -6.52 -2.60
N TYR A 126 23.67 -5.29 -2.42
CA TYR A 126 23.15 -4.47 -3.53
C TYR A 126 24.19 -4.29 -4.64
N ARG A 127 25.40 -3.86 -4.29
CA ARG A 127 26.46 -3.60 -5.29
C ARG A 127 26.86 -4.84 -6.07
N THR A 128 26.92 -5.98 -5.37
CA THR A 128 27.44 -7.24 -5.92
C THR A 128 26.37 -7.99 -6.73
N HIS A 129 25.17 -8.13 -6.18
CA HIS A 129 24.14 -9.02 -6.72
C HIS A 129 22.99 -8.30 -7.42
N VAL A 130 22.67 -7.05 -7.03
CA VAL A 130 21.44 -6.39 -7.50
C VAL A 130 21.74 -5.34 -8.56
N ARG A 131 22.64 -4.41 -8.27
CA ARG A 131 22.99 -3.27 -9.11
C ARG A 131 23.36 -3.66 -10.55
N PRO A 132 24.14 -4.74 -10.82
CA PRO A 132 24.52 -5.10 -12.20
C PRO A 132 23.33 -5.47 -13.10
N HIS A 133 22.18 -5.84 -12.52
CA HIS A 133 20.99 -6.30 -13.24
C HIS A 133 19.83 -5.31 -13.17
N LEU A 134 20.05 -4.15 -12.55
CA LEU A 134 19.03 -3.14 -12.34
C LEU A 134 19.01 -2.15 -13.51
N ASP A 135 17.83 -1.67 -13.89
CA ASP A 135 17.72 -0.67 -14.96
C ASP A 135 18.35 0.67 -14.56
N GLU A 136 18.76 1.48 -15.56
CA GLU A 136 19.49 2.71 -15.32
C GLU A 136 18.70 3.73 -14.48
N LEU A 137 17.38 3.82 -14.66
CA LEU A 137 16.54 4.76 -13.91
C LEU A 137 16.50 4.39 -12.43
N SER A 138 16.34 3.10 -12.13
CA SER A 138 16.37 2.59 -10.75
C SER A 138 17.76 2.74 -10.13
N ILE A 139 18.85 2.50 -10.87
CA ILE A 139 20.22 2.77 -10.41
C ILE A 139 20.37 4.24 -10.05
N ARG A 140 20.00 5.16 -10.95
CA ARG A 140 20.08 6.62 -10.71
C ARG A 140 19.30 7.03 -9.45
N TYR A 141 18.12 6.45 -9.21
CA TYR A 141 17.35 6.71 -8.01
C TYR A 141 18.08 6.28 -6.73
N TRP A 142 18.52 5.01 -6.66
CA TRP A 142 19.15 4.40 -5.48
C TRP A 142 20.57 4.91 -5.19
N GLU A 143 21.33 5.21 -6.23
CA GLU A 143 22.65 5.86 -6.16
C GLU A 143 22.54 7.36 -5.86
N GLY A 144 21.41 7.97 -6.23
CA GLY A 144 21.12 9.37 -5.96
C GLY A 144 21.02 9.69 -4.46
N ARG A 145 21.10 10.99 -4.14
CA ARG A 145 21.11 11.50 -2.77
C ARG A 145 19.73 11.90 -2.28
N ASP A 146 19.44 11.60 -1.01
CA ASP A 146 18.31 12.13 -0.26
C ASP A 146 18.52 13.61 0.12
N LEU A 147 17.53 14.20 0.80
CA LEU A 147 17.53 15.62 1.17
C LEU A 147 18.69 16.02 2.10
N VAL A 148 19.31 15.06 2.80
CA VAL A 148 20.48 15.29 3.67
C VAL A 148 21.79 14.83 3.02
N GLY A 149 21.77 14.66 1.69
CA GLY A 149 22.96 14.36 0.89
C GLY A 149 23.43 12.92 0.94
N ARG A 150 22.68 11.98 1.54
CA ARG A 150 23.09 10.57 1.66
C ARG A 150 22.53 9.75 0.51
N ARG A 151 23.29 8.78 0.01
CA ARG A 151 22.79 7.86 -1.03
C ARG A 151 21.56 7.10 -0.53
N ARG A 152 20.50 7.05 -1.34
CA ARG A 152 19.21 6.43 -0.95
C ARG A 152 19.36 4.96 -0.59
N ILE A 153 20.25 4.21 -1.28
CA ILE A 153 20.50 2.79 -0.97
C ILE A 153 20.95 2.54 0.47
N ASN A 154 21.56 3.54 1.13
CA ASN A 154 21.93 3.45 2.55
C ASN A 154 20.69 3.38 3.48
N GLY A 155 19.47 3.42 2.94
CA GLY A 155 18.22 3.07 3.63
C GLY A 155 18.22 1.67 4.17
N PHE A 156 18.62 0.72 3.34
CA PHE A 156 18.68 -0.68 3.72
C PHE A 156 19.75 -1.00 4.77
N ALA A 157 20.64 -0.04 5.08
CA ALA A 157 21.64 -0.16 6.15
C ALA A 157 21.24 0.53 7.46
N ARG A 158 20.10 1.24 7.50
CA ARG A 158 19.70 2.07 8.66
C ARG A 158 18.22 1.94 9.02
N GLY A 159 17.48 1.09 8.33
CA GLY A 159 16.03 0.93 8.45
C GLY A 159 15.31 1.64 7.30
N LEU A 160 14.96 0.89 6.25
CA LEU A 160 14.17 1.39 5.13
C LEU A 160 12.78 1.88 5.60
N TYR A 161 12.12 1.12 6.47
CA TYR A 161 10.76 1.40 6.96
C TYR A 161 10.63 2.65 7.84
N LYS A 162 11.76 3.22 8.26
CA LYS A 162 11.82 4.51 8.96
C LYS A 162 11.82 5.70 8.00
N ARG A 163 11.80 5.45 6.68
CA ARG A 163 11.89 6.44 5.62
C ARG A 163 10.61 6.47 4.78
N GLY A 164 10.56 7.48 3.91
CA GLY A 164 9.38 7.78 3.10
C GLY A 164 8.34 8.56 3.89
N LEU A 165 7.28 8.99 3.21
CA LEU A 165 6.25 9.84 3.82
C LEU A 165 5.64 9.17 5.05
N LEU A 166 5.21 7.92 4.91
CA LEU A 166 4.57 7.18 6.00
C LEU A 166 5.55 6.80 7.13
N GLY A 167 6.77 6.37 6.80
CA GLY A 167 7.79 6.04 7.81
C GLY A 167 8.22 7.24 8.66
N ASN A 168 8.20 8.44 8.07
CA ASN A 168 8.41 9.71 8.77
C ASN A 168 7.21 10.07 9.65
N PHE A 169 5.98 9.89 9.15
CA PHE A 169 4.76 10.13 9.92
C PHE A 169 4.66 9.25 11.15
N ILE A 170 4.84 7.93 11.01
CA ILE A 170 4.88 7.00 12.15
C ILE A 170 6.00 7.38 13.11
N GLY A 171 7.15 7.84 12.59
CA GLY A 171 8.25 8.36 13.41
C GLY A 171 7.87 9.58 14.26
N LEU A 172 7.12 10.52 13.69
CA LEU A 172 6.60 11.68 14.41
C LEU A 172 5.55 11.27 15.46
N ALA A 173 4.63 10.36 15.11
CA ALA A 173 3.66 9.82 16.05
C ALA A 173 4.35 9.14 17.25
N HIS A 174 5.41 8.36 17.01
CA HIS A 174 6.23 7.76 18.08
C HIS A 174 6.91 8.80 18.95
N LEU A 175 7.41 9.89 18.36
CA LEU A 175 8.01 10.99 19.11
C LEU A 175 6.97 11.64 20.03
N ILE A 176 5.79 11.99 19.49
CA ILE A 176 4.69 12.59 20.25
C ILE A 176 4.24 11.66 21.38
N ALA A 177 4.05 10.36 21.10
CA ALA A 177 3.70 9.36 22.12
C ALA A 177 4.72 9.36 23.27
N ARG A 178 6.03 9.37 22.96
CA ARG A 178 7.09 9.39 23.98
C ARG A 178 7.15 10.69 24.78
N LEU A 179 6.89 11.85 24.16
CA LEU A 179 6.72 13.11 24.90
C LEU A 179 5.59 13.00 25.93
N HIS A 180 4.59 12.18 25.64
CA HIS A 180 3.49 11.85 26.53
C HIS A 180 3.72 10.59 27.38
N ARG A 181 4.98 10.13 27.49
CA ARG A 181 5.44 8.97 28.28
C ARG A 181 4.86 7.62 27.85
N VAL A 182 4.41 7.50 26.61
CA VAL A 182 4.00 6.24 25.99
C VAL A 182 5.08 5.81 25.00
N ASP A 183 5.71 4.65 25.20
CA ASP A 183 6.59 4.07 24.17
C ASP A 183 5.82 3.04 23.36
N PRO A 184 5.53 3.30 22.06
CA PRO A 184 4.72 2.40 21.25
C PRO A 184 5.26 0.97 21.16
N ARG A 185 6.57 0.79 21.30
CA ARG A 185 7.23 -0.52 21.24
C ARG A 185 6.85 -1.46 22.37
N GLN A 186 6.39 -0.93 23.50
CA GLN A 186 5.87 -1.76 24.60
C GLN A 186 4.65 -2.58 24.18
N PHE A 187 3.95 -2.15 23.12
CA PHE A 187 2.86 -2.95 22.56
C PHE A 187 3.35 -4.31 22.03
N LEU A 188 4.56 -4.35 21.46
CA LEU A 188 5.13 -5.55 20.85
C LEU A 188 5.63 -6.59 21.87
N THR A 189 5.48 -6.34 23.17
CA THR A 189 5.79 -7.33 24.21
C THR A 189 4.56 -8.13 24.63
N ALA A 190 3.37 -7.79 24.15
CA ALA A 190 2.16 -8.55 24.43
C ALA A 190 2.22 -9.92 23.77
N THR A 191 1.77 -10.93 24.50
CA THR A 191 1.75 -12.33 24.07
C THR A 191 0.34 -12.83 23.76
N THR A 192 -0.69 -12.15 24.26
CA THR A 192 -2.10 -12.46 23.95
C THR A 192 -2.89 -11.22 23.54
N VAL A 193 -4.06 -11.45 22.92
CA VAL A 193 -4.98 -10.38 22.51
C VAL A 193 -5.56 -9.63 23.73
N GLU A 194 -5.74 -10.32 24.85
CA GLU A 194 -6.18 -9.71 26.12
C GLU A 194 -5.13 -8.74 26.65
N GLU A 195 -3.85 -9.12 26.61
CA GLU A 195 -2.74 -8.24 26.97
C GLU A 195 -2.63 -7.05 26.00
N GLN A 196 -2.78 -7.29 24.68
CA GLN A 196 -2.85 -6.25 23.66
C GLN A 196 -3.94 -5.22 24.02
N ARG A 197 -5.16 -5.69 24.35
CA ARG A 197 -6.30 -4.84 24.72
C ARG A 197 -6.03 -4.08 26.02
N ALA A 198 -5.47 -4.74 27.04
CA ALA A 198 -5.13 -4.09 28.30
C ALA A 198 -4.09 -2.97 28.11
N ILE A 199 -3.05 -3.20 27.29
CA ILE A 199 -2.04 -2.18 26.96
C ILE A 199 -2.68 -1.04 26.16
N PHE A 200 -3.52 -1.35 25.18
CA PHE A 200 -4.19 -0.35 24.35
C PHE A 200 -5.04 0.59 25.20
N GLU A 201 -5.94 0.04 26.02
CA GLU A 201 -6.83 0.84 26.89
C GLU A 201 -6.06 1.65 27.94
N ALA A 202 -5.00 1.08 28.52
CA ALA A 202 -4.23 1.78 29.55
C ALA A 202 -3.33 2.90 28.99
N LYS A 203 -2.76 2.73 27.79
CA LYS A 203 -1.67 3.60 27.29
C LYS A 203 -2.02 4.37 26.02
N PHE A 204 -2.78 3.78 25.10
CA PHE A 204 -3.03 4.35 23.78
C PHE A 204 -4.40 5.02 23.68
N ALA A 205 -5.47 4.39 24.19
CA ALA A 205 -6.80 4.98 24.16
C ALA A 205 -6.87 6.38 24.78
N PRO A 206 -6.28 6.66 25.97
CA PRO A 206 -6.36 7.98 26.61
C PRO A 206 -5.56 9.07 25.88
N PHE A 207 -4.75 8.70 24.89
CA PHE A 207 -4.03 9.66 24.05
C PHE A 207 -4.99 10.43 23.14
N PHE A 208 -6.01 9.75 22.60
CA PHE A 208 -6.97 10.34 21.66
C PHE A 208 -7.94 11.33 22.34
N ASP A 209 -8.13 11.21 23.65
CA ASP A 209 -9.00 12.12 24.43
C ASP A 209 -8.34 13.48 24.73
N ARG A 210 -7.03 13.63 24.46
CA ARG A 210 -6.28 14.85 24.78
C ARG A 210 -6.64 15.97 23.81
N LYS A 211 -6.96 17.15 24.34
CA LYS A 211 -7.34 18.35 23.55
C LYS A 211 -6.37 18.67 22.40
N PHE A 212 -5.07 18.57 22.65
CA PHE A 212 -4.05 18.81 21.62
C PHE A 212 -4.10 17.78 20.49
N ILE A 213 -4.29 16.50 20.82
CA ILE A 213 -4.38 15.43 19.82
C ILE A 213 -5.65 15.60 18.98
N ARG A 214 -6.78 15.85 19.63
CA ARG A 214 -8.03 16.14 18.93
C ARG A 214 -7.88 17.33 17.98
N TRP A 215 -7.29 18.43 18.45
CA TRP A 215 -7.05 19.62 17.64
C TRP A 215 -6.17 19.34 16.41
N ILE A 216 -5.12 18.52 16.56
CA ILE A 216 -4.29 18.08 15.42
C ILE A 216 -5.12 17.25 14.43
N THR A 217 -5.83 16.24 14.92
CA THR A 217 -6.59 15.32 14.06
C THR A 217 -7.75 16.01 13.37
N ASP A 218 -8.28 17.11 13.94
CA ASP A 218 -9.33 17.94 13.35
C ASP A 218 -8.83 18.75 12.13
N GLN A 219 -7.51 18.82 11.89
CA GLN A 219 -6.96 19.47 10.71
C GLN A 219 -6.98 18.51 9.51
N ARG A 220 -7.59 18.92 8.38
CA ARG A 220 -7.62 18.14 7.12
C ARG A 220 -6.23 17.73 6.59
N SER A 221 -5.19 18.49 6.92
CA SER A 221 -3.80 18.22 6.54
C SER A 221 -3.12 17.15 7.40
N SER A 222 -3.68 16.76 8.54
CA SER A 222 -3.05 15.84 9.48
C SER A 222 -2.82 14.44 8.91
N LEU A 223 -3.67 14.02 7.96
CA LEU A 223 -3.62 12.71 7.33
C LEU A 223 -2.67 12.64 6.12
N PHE A 224 -2.09 13.77 5.70
CA PHE A 224 -1.12 13.79 4.60
C PHE A 224 0.05 12.82 4.83
N GLY A 225 0.51 12.71 6.07
CA GLY A 225 1.60 11.80 6.42
C GLY A 225 1.23 10.31 6.36
N LEU A 226 -0.07 9.99 6.42
CA LEU A 226 -0.60 8.65 6.12
C LEU A 226 -0.70 8.38 4.61
N GLY A 227 -0.42 9.39 3.79
CA GLY A 227 -0.63 9.36 2.34
C GLY A 227 -2.09 9.44 1.92
N ILE A 228 -2.97 9.84 2.85
CA ILE A 228 -4.41 10.07 2.61
C ILE A 228 -4.57 11.54 2.15
N PRO A 229 -5.09 11.82 0.94
CA PRO A 229 -5.40 13.18 0.52
C PRO A 229 -6.47 13.85 1.40
N PRO A 230 -6.51 15.18 1.48
CA PRO A 230 -7.51 15.91 2.24
C PRO A 230 -8.93 15.69 1.72
N ALA A 231 -9.08 15.33 0.44
CA ALA A 231 -10.37 14.99 -0.16
C ALA A 231 -11.01 13.75 0.48
N GLN A 232 -10.20 12.81 0.99
CA GLN A 232 -10.69 11.64 1.73
C GLN A 232 -11.05 11.96 3.19
N TYR A 233 -10.70 13.13 3.73
CA TYR A 233 -10.88 13.43 5.16
C TYR A 233 -12.35 13.34 5.59
N ASP A 234 -13.25 14.01 4.86
CA ASP A 234 -14.67 14.06 5.24
C ASP A 234 -15.33 12.68 5.04
N ALA A 235 -14.98 11.98 3.95
CA ALA A 235 -15.43 10.61 3.68
C ALA A 235 -14.96 9.62 4.75
N LEU A 236 -13.71 9.79 5.21
CA LEU A 236 -13.13 9.02 6.29
C LEU A 236 -13.78 9.31 7.64
N ALA A 237 -14.02 10.59 7.94
CA ALA A 237 -14.64 11.02 9.17
C ALA A 237 -16.04 10.39 9.33
N GLY A 238 -16.79 10.29 8.22
CA GLY A 238 -18.13 9.66 8.23
C GLY A 238 -19.08 10.33 9.23
N GLY A 239 -18.92 11.65 9.44
CA GLY A 239 -19.68 12.42 10.43
C GLY A 239 -19.21 12.28 11.89
N LYS A 240 -18.15 11.52 12.16
CA LYS A 240 -17.53 11.37 13.49
C LYS A 240 -16.30 12.27 13.65
N PRO A 241 -15.91 12.63 14.88
CA PRO A 241 -14.60 13.24 15.13
C PRO A 241 -13.46 12.37 14.62
N MET A 242 -12.48 12.96 13.92
CA MET A 242 -11.37 12.20 13.31
C MET A 242 -10.54 11.45 14.36
N ALA A 243 -10.39 12.00 15.56
CA ALA A 243 -9.73 11.32 16.67
C ALA A 243 -10.37 9.96 16.99
N ASP A 244 -11.69 9.87 16.93
CA ASP A 244 -12.44 8.65 17.25
C ASP A 244 -12.30 7.61 16.13
N VAL A 245 -12.29 8.07 14.87
CA VAL A 245 -12.04 7.22 13.71
C VAL A 245 -10.62 6.64 13.75
N LEU A 246 -9.62 7.47 14.02
CA LEU A 246 -8.23 7.04 14.15
C LEU A 246 -8.03 6.12 15.36
N ARG A 247 -8.71 6.39 16.48
CA ARG A 247 -8.71 5.50 17.66
C ARG A 247 -9.26 4.13 17.29
N ALA A 248 -10.44 4.05 16.66
CA ALA A 248 -11.07 2.78 16.29
C ALA A 248 -10.21 1.97 15.30
N ARG A 249 -9.55 2.65 14.35
CA ARG A 249 -8.63 1.99 13.40
C ARG A 249 -7.37 1.47 14.07
N LEU A 250 -6.78 2.27 14.96
CA LEU A 250 -5.62 1.81 15.73
C LEU A 250 -6.01 0.68 16.69
N GLU A 251 -7.20 0.72 17.28
CA GLU A 251 -7.73 -0.35 18.13
C GLU A 251 -7.86 -1.65 17.32
N LYS A 252 -8.49 -1.61 16.15
CA LYS A 252 -8.58 -2.79 15.27
C LYS A 252 -7.19 -3.33 14.91
N LEU A 253 -6.27 -2.47 14.49
CA LEU A 253 -4.90 -2.86 14.16
C LEU A 253 -4.20 -3.54 15.36
N ALA A 254 -4.45 -3.02 16.56
CA ALA A 254 -3.83 -3.45 17.80
C ALA A 254 -4.49 -4.72 18.38
N CYS A 255 -5.80 -4.84 18.35
CA CYS A 255 -6.55 -5.70 19.27
C CYS A 255 -7.44 -6.75 18.59
N ASP A 256 -7.65 -6.69 17.27
CA ASP A 256 -8.51 -7.65 16.57
C ASP A 256 -7.75 -8.87 16.04
N PHE A 257 -6.41 -8.80 16.02
CA PHE A 257 -5.54 -9.84 15.49
C PHE A 257 -4.38 -10.13 16.44
N PRO A 258 -3.98 -11.40 16.61
CA PRO A 258 -2.75 -11.73 17.34
C PRO A 258 -1.52 -11.06 16.71
N LEU A 259 -0.63 -10.52 17.55
CA LEU A 259 0.61 -9.89 17.08
C LEU A 259 1.50 -10.84 16.27
N GLU A 260 1.46 -12.14 16.53
CA GLU A 260 2.21 -13.15 15.78
C GLU A 260 1.73 -13.35 14.34
N GLU A 261 0.54 -12.84 14.00
CA GLU A 261 -0.03 -12.92 12.65
C GLU A 261 -0.08 -11.55 11.95
N ASN A 262 0.05 -10.44 12.69
CA ASN A 262 -0.18 -9.09 12.15
C ASN A 262 1.10 -8.28 11.96
N TYR A 263 1.79 -8.48 10.84
CA TYR A 263 3.00 -7.71 10.50
C TYR A 263 2.75 -6.20 10.31
N PHE A 264 1.51 -5.75 10.08
CA PHE A 264 1.18 -4.32 10.01
C PHE A 264 1.29 -3.67 11.39
N ALA A 265 0.87 -4.37 12.45
CA ALA A 265 1.03 -3.91 13.83
C ALA A 265 2.53 -3.77 14.18
N TRP A 266 3.37 -4.72 13.77
CA TRP A 266 4.83 -4.60 13.92
C TRP A 266 5.39 -3.34 13.26
N GLN A 267 4.92 -3.00 12.05
CA GLN A 267 5.32 -1.77 11.38
C GLN A 267 4.83 -0.52 12.10
N ALA A 268 3.57 -0.50 12.56
CA ALA A 268 3.00 0.64 13.27
C ALA A 268 3.69 0.91 14.62
N PHE A 269 3.91 -0.13 15.43
CA PHE A 269 4.43 -0.02 16.79
C PHE A 269 5.97 -0.18 16.89
N GLY A 270 6.59 -0.86 15.92
CA GLY A 270 8.02 -1.16 15.88
C GLY A 270 8.82 -0.39 14.84
N ARG A 271 8.16 0.14 13.79
CA ARG A 271 8.79 0.79 12.62
C ARG A 271 9.72 -0.15 11.84
N GLY A 272 9.31 -1.40 11.73
CA GLY A 272 9.95 -2.48 11.01
C GLY A 272 9.24 -3.81 11.28
N TYR A 273 9.62 -4.86 10.58
CA TYR A 273 9.14 -6.21 10.89
C TYR A 273 9.85 -6.81 12.11
N GLY A 274 9.29 -7.88 12.66
CA GLY A 274 9.96 -8.63 13.71
C GLY A 274 11.22 -9.36 13.20
N LYS A 275 12.25 -9.40 14.04
CA LYS A 275 13.56 -10.01 13.70
C LYS A 275 13.63 -11.52 13.96
N GLY A 276 12.76 -12.04 14.84
CA GLY A 276 12.71 -13.47 15.14
C GLY A 276 12.26 -14.31 13.94
N VAL A 277 12.60 -15.61 13.96
CA VAL A 277 12.23 -16.57 12.90
C VAL A 277 10.70 -16.71 12.77
N ALA A 278 9.99 -16.64 13.89
CA ALA A 278 8.53 -16.72 13.96
C ALA A 278 7.83 -15.36 13.78
N ALA A 279 8.55 -14.29 13.45
CA ALA A 279 7.92 -12.99 13.26
C ALA A 279 6.97 -13.00 12.05
N PRO A 280 5.79 -12.36 12.13
CA PRO A 280 4.91 -12.26 10.98
C PRO A 280 5.59 -11.44 9.88
N LEU A 281 5.48 -11.95 8.66
CA LEU A 281 5.97 -11.32 7.45
C LEU A 281 4.89 -11.38 6.38
N PRO A 282 4.88 -10.43 5.43
CA PRO A 282 4.06 -10.55 4.24
C PRO A 282 4.44 -11.83 3.47
N PRO A 283 3.49 -12.50 2.78
CA PRO A 283 3.71 -13.81 2.17
C PRO A 283 4.99 -13.92 1.34
N TYR A 284 5.34 -12.90 0.57
CA TYR A 284 6.55 -12.90 -0.28
C TYR A 284 7.89 -12.94 0.48
N LEU A 285 7.90 -12.62 1.78
CA LEU A 285 9.10 -12.67 2.64
C LEU A 285 9.10 -13.86 3.59
N GLN A 286 8.11 -14.75 3.53
CA GLN A 286 8.08 -15.95 4.35
C GLN A 286 8.99 -17.03 3.74
N ALA A 287 9.76 -17.72 4.58
CA ALA A 287 10.69 -18.77 4.14
C ALA A 287 10.02 -19.84 3.28
N ALA A 288 8.82 -20.29 3.68
CA ALA A 288 8.04 -21.30 2.97
C ALA A 288 7.67 -20.91 1.53
N ASN A 289 7.64 -19.61 1.23
CA ASN A 289 7.28 -19.09 -0.09
C ASN A 289 8.50 -18.68 -0.92
N TYR A 290 9.71 -18.73 -0.37
CA TYR A 290 10.91 -18.18 -0.99
C TYR A 290 11.16 -18.74 -2.40
N ASP A 291 11.20 -20.07 -2.54
CA ASP A 291 11.52 -20.72 -3.81
C ASP A 291 10.46 -20.41 -4.88
N ALA A 292 9.18 -20.45 -4.49
CA ALA A 292 8.06 -20.12 -5.36
C ALA A 292 8.13 -18.66 -5.85
N VAL A 293 8.36 -17.71 -4.93
CA VAL A 293 8.46 -16.29 -5.25
C VAL A 293 9.69 -16.01 -6.12
N LYS A 294 10.85 -16.62 -5.82
CA LYS A 294 12.07 -16.48 -6.61
C LYS A 294 11.92 -17.03 -8.02
N ALA A 295 11.36 -18.23 -8.18
CA ALA A 295 11.13 -18.83 -9.49
C ALA A 295 10.16 -18.02 -10.37
N ARG A 296 9.24 -17.27 -9.75
CA ARG A 296 8.18 -16.54 -10.43
C ARG A 296 8.41 -15.03 -10.52
N ALA A 297 9.47 -14.49 -9.92
CA ALA A 297 9.75 -13.04 -9.88
C ALA A 297 9.81 -12.39 -11.26
N ALA A 298 10.30 -13.12 -12.28
CA ALA A 298 10.35 -12.66 -13.66
C ALA A 298 8.97 -12.49 -14.33
N ARG A 299 7.89 -13.02 -13.73
CA ARG A 299 6.51 -12.84 -14.21
C ARG A 299 5.90 -11.49 -13.83
N VAL A 300 6.65 -10.65 -13.09
CA VAL A 300 6.23 -9.30 -12.70
C VAL A 300 6.80 -8.27 -13.67
N SER A 301 5.90 -7.63 -14.42
CA SER A 301 6.18 -6.46 -15.24
C SER A 301 5.90 -5.20 -14.43
N MET A 302 6.86 -4.27 -14.37
CA MET A 302 6.74 -3.01 -13.64
C MET A 302 6.76 -1.81 -14.60
N LEU A 303 5.68 -1.04 -14.63
CA LEU A 303 5.50 0.06 -15.57
C LEU A 303 5.31 1.41 -14.85
N HIS A 304 6.03 2.43 -15.30
CA HIS A 304 5.75 3.81 -14.91
C HIS A 304 4.61 4.39 -15.75
N ALA A 305 3.39 3.96 -15.44
CA ALA A 305 2.18 4.25 -16.21
C ALA A 305 0.98 4.49 -15.29
N ASN A 306 -0.04 5.16 -15.84
CA ASN A 306 -1.37 5.14 -15.26
C ASN A 306 -2.02 3.78 -15.58
N MET A 307 -2.82 3.25 -14.66
CA MET A 307 -3.64 2.06 -14.87
C MET A 307 -4.53 2.20 -16.11
N THR A 308 -5.25 3.31 -16.27
CA THR A 308 -6.15 3.52 -17.41
C THR A 308 -5.40 3.46 -18.74
N ASP A 309 -4.23 4.12 -18.85
CA ASP A 309 -3.41 4.10 -20.06
C ASP A 309 -2.88 2.69 -20.37
N MET A 310 -2.47 1.94 -19.33
CA MET A 310 -1.97 0.57 -19.48
C MET A 310 -3.08 -0.37 -19.97
N LEU A 311 -4.28 -0.25 -19.41
CA LEU A 311 -5.43 -1.04 -19.85
C LEU A 311 -5.87 -0.65 -21.26
N ALA A 312 -5.90 0.66 -21.59
CA ALA A 312 -6.20 1.14 -22.94
C ALA A 312 -5.23 0.59 -24.01
N ALA A 313 -3.95 0.43 -23.66
CA ALA A 313 -2.95 -0.18 -24.53
C ALA A 313 -3.00 -1.72 -24.58
N SER A 314 -3.82 -2.35 -23.72
CA SER A 314 -3.96 -3.79 -23.64
C SER A 314 -5.10 -4.31 -24.52
N GLU A 315 -4.97 -5.56 -24.97
CA GLU A 315 -5.98 -6.25 -25.77
C GLU A 315 -7.30 -6.44 -24.98
N ALA A 316 -8.42 -6.57 -25.69
CA ALA A 316 -9.68 -6.92 -25.03
C ALA A 316 -9.60 -8.32 -24.41
N ALA A 317 -10.34 -8.56 -23.32
CA ALA A 317 -10.35 -9.84 -22.60
C ALA A 317 -8.94 -10.40 -22.27
N SER A 318 -8.04 -9.53 -21.81
CA SER A 318 -6.65 -9.87 -21.54
C SER A 318 -6.32 -10.08 -20.06
N PHE A 319 -7.16 -9.64 -19.11
CA PHE A 319 -6.90 -9.75 -17.67
C PHE A 319 -8.01 -10.47 -16.90
N ASP A 320 -7.59 -11.17 -15.85
CA ASP A 320 -8.46 -11.95 -14.97
C ASP A 320 -8.75 -11.22 -13.66
N ARG A 321 -7.77 -10.46 -13.14
CA ARG A 321 -7.83 -9.83 -11.81
C ARG A 321 -7.36 -8.38 -11.87
N TYR A 322 -8.04 -7.51 -11.15
CA TYR A 322 -7.71 -6.10 -11.05
C TYR A 322 -7.61 -5.66 -9.59
N VAL A 323 -6.55 -4.92 -9.24
CA VAL A 323 -6.38 -4.37 -7.89
C VAL A 323 -6.02 -2.90 -7.96
N PHE A 324 -6.88 -2.04 -7.40
CA PHE A 324 -6.74 -0.58 -7.49
C PHE A 324 -6.34 0.11 -6.19
N LEU A 325 -6.10 -0.64 -5.11
CA LEU A 325 -5.85 -0.05 -3.78
C LEU A 325 -7.00 0.94 -3.46
N ASP A 326 -6.69 2.11 -2.89
CA ASP A 326 -7.65 3.21 -2.69
C ASP A 326 -7.60 4.30 -3.77
N ALA A 327 -6.91 4.06 -4.90
CA ALA A 327 -6.67 5.10 -5.91
C ALA A 327 -7.94 5.73 -6.48
N GLN A 328 -9.06 4.99 -6.47
CA GLN A 328 -10.34 5.44 -7.00
C GLN A 328 -11.02 6.53 -6.15
N ASP A 329 -10.69 6.64 -4.87
CA ASP A 329 -11.21 7.72 -4.01
C ASP A 329 -10.76 9.10 -4.47
N TRP A 330 -9.68 9.17 -5.27
CA TRP A 330 -9.07 10.42 -5.72
C TRP A 330 -9.54 10.83 -7.11
N MET A 331 -10.18 9.91 -7.83
CA MET A 331 -10.64 10.14 -9.19
C MET A 331 -11.94 10.94 -9.17
N SER A 332 -12.08 11.91 -10.08
CA SER A 332 -13.40 12.45 -10.43
C SER A 332 -14.17 11.46 -11.31
N ASP A 333 -15.43 11.72 -11.59
CA ASP A 333 -16.31 10.74 -12.25
C ASP A 333 -15.88 10.42 -13.69
N ALA A 334 -15.32 11.39 -14.42
CA ALA A 334 -14.81 11.17 -15.78
C ALA A 334 -13.62 10.19 -15.85
N PRO A 335 -12.49 10.39 -15.12
CA PRO A 335 -11.40 9.42 -15.11
C PRO A 335 -11.80 8.08 -14.46
N LEU A 336 -12.71 8.08 -13.47
CA LEU A 336 -13.25 6.85 -12.90
C LEU A 336 -14.04 6.05 -13.96
N THR A 337 -14.89 6.71 -14.73
CA THR A 337 -15.65 6.09 -15.83
C THR A 337 -14.71 5.56 -16.92
N ALA A 338 -13.68 6.32 -17.29
CA ALA A 338 -12.68 5.88 -18.26
C ALA A 338 -11.91 4.64 -17.78
N LEU A 339 -11.51 4.59 -16.50
CA LEU A 339 -10.91 3.41 -15.91
C LEU A 339 -11.83 2.19 -16.02
N TRP A 340 -13.08 2.30 -15.57
CA TRP A 340 -14.02 1.17 -15.56
C TRP A 340 -14.45 0.71 -16.96
N ALA A 341 -14.49 1.62 -17.94
CA ALA A 341 -14.69 1.26 -19.33
C ALA A 341 -13.55 0.35 -19.84
N GLU A 342 -12.30 0.71 -19.55
CA GLU A 342 -11.13 -0.10 -19.94
C GLU A 342 -11.05 -1.41 -19.15
N VAL A 343 -11.37 -1.41 -17.85
CA VAL A 343 -11.47 -2.62 -17.04
C VAL A 343 -12.49 -3.58 -17.64
N THR A 344 -13.66 -3.07 -18.00
CA THR A 344 -14.74 -3.88 -18.60
C THR A 344 -14.34 -4.42 -19.98
N ARG A 345 -13.65 -3.63 -20.81
CA ARG A 345 -13.17 -4.06 -22.13
C ARG A 345 -12.09 -5.14 -22.03
N THR A 346 -11.17 -4.99 -21.08
CA THR A 346 -10.01 -5.88 -20.92
C THR A 346 -10.29 -7.10 -20.04
N ALA A 347 -11.46 -7.17 -19.39
CA ALA A 347 -11.84 -8.26 -18.51
C ALA A 347 -12.19 -9.54 -19.27
N ARG A 348 -11.60 -10.65 -18.83
CA ARG A 348 -12.01 -12.01 -19.20
C ARG A 348 -13.32 -12.41 -18.50
N PRO A 349 -14.05 -13.43 -19.01
CA PRO A 349 -15.13 -14.05 -18.27
C PRO A 349 -14.68 -14.45 -16.86
N GLY A 350 -15.50 -14.16 -15.84
CA GLY A 350 -15.16 -14.40 -14.44
C GLY A 350 -14.08 -13.46 -13.87
N ALA A 351 -13.80 -12.33 -14.52
CA ALA A 351 -12.87 -11.35 -13.99
C ALA A 351 -13.33 -10.75 -12.66
N ARG A 352 -12.38 -10.42 -11.80
CA ARG A 352 -12.64 -9.90 -10.44
C ARG A 352 -11.86 -8.61 -10.22
N VAL A 353 -12.55 -7.61 -9.67
CA VAL A 353 -11.99 -6.29 -9.34
C VAL A 353 -12.04 -6.12 -7.84
N LEU A 354 -10.89 -5.80 -7.24
CA LEU A 354 -10.76 -5.53 -5.81
C LEU A 354 -10.17 -4.14 -5.60
N PHE A 355 -10.80 -3.37 -4.71
CA PHE A 355 -10.28 -2.09 -4.28
C PHE A 355 -10.71 -1.77 -2.86
N ARG A 356 -10.12 -0.72 -2.29
CA ARG A 356 -10.41 -0.22 -0.96
C ARG A 356 -10.87 1.22 -1.03
N THR A 357 -11.52 1.68 0.02
CA THR A 357 -11.98 3.07 0.13
C THR A 357 -11.77 3.59 1.54
N ALA A 358 -11.67 4.92 1.67
CA ALA A 358 -11.60 5.59 2.95
C ALA A 358 -12.89 5.43 3.76
N ALA A 359 -14.04 5.49 3.09
CA ALA A 359 -15.37 5.29 3.66
C ALA A 359 -15.76 3.79 3.70
N GLU A 360 -16.85 3.44 4.38
CA GLU A 360 -17.37 2.06 4.39
C GLU A 360 -18.13 1.68 3.10
N PRO A 361 -19.00 2.54 2.51
CA PRO A 361 -19.70 2.19 1.28
C PRO A 361 -18.78 2.19 0.06
N SER A 362 -19.14 1.38 -0.95
CA SER A 362 -18.49 1.45 -2.26
C SER A 362 -18.75 2.81 -2.89
N LEU A 363 -17.72 3.40 -3.50
CA LEU A 363 -17.83 4.69 -4.19
C LEU A 363 -18.52 4.60 -5.56
N LEU A 364 -18.71 3.41 -6.14
CA LEU A 364 -19.16 3.30 -7.55
C LEU A 364 -20.64 3.66 -7.79
N PRO A 365 -21.61 3.24 -6.95
CA PRO A 365 -23.02 3.55 -7.19
C PRO A 365 -23.26 5.06 -7.22
N GLY A 366 -23.91 5.54 -8.29
CA GLY A 366 -24.17 6.97 -8.52
C GLY A 366 -22.99 7.76 -9.11
N ARG A 367 -21.80 7.16 -9.23
CA ARG A 367 -20.61 7.78 -9.85
C ARG A 367 -20.24 7.19 -11.20
N LEU A 368 -20.69 5.96 -11.48
CA LEU A 368 -20.55 5.31 -12.78
C LEU A 368 -21.89 5.28 -13.54
N PRO A 369 -21.88 5.32 -14.88
CA PRO A 369 -23.06 5.01 -15.69
C PRO A 369 -23.66 3.64 -15.36
N ASP A 370 -24.99 3.55 -15.30
CA ASP A 370 -25.72 2.34 -14.90
C ASP A 370 -25.48 1.15 -15.83
N ASP A 371 -25.30 1.39 -17.13
CA ASP A 371 -24.99 0.37 -18.13
C ASP A 371 -23.59 -0.23 -17.91
N LEU A 372 -22.62 0.59 -17.50
CA LEU A 372 -21.27 0.14 -17.19
C LEU A 372 -21.22 -0.62 -15.86
N LEU A 373 -21.79 -0.04 -14.79
CA LEU A 373 -21.83 -0.67 -13.47
C LEU A 373 -22.70 -1.94 -13.49
N GLY A 374 -23.77 -1.95 -14.29
CA GLY A 374 -24.70 -3.06 -14.45
C GLY A 374 -24.05 -4.34 -14.98
N ARG A 375 -22.87 -4.27 -15.59
CA ARG A 375 -22.08 -5.44 -16.03
C ARG A 375 -21.32 -6.15 -14.90
N TRP A 376 -21.28 -5.56 -13.71
CA TRP A 376 -20.55 -6.09 -12.56
C TRP A 376 -21.52 -6.43 -11.42
N ASP A 377 -21.26 -7.55 -10.76
CA ASP A 377 -21.96 -7.96 -9.55
C ASP A 377 -21.15 -7.54 -8.32
N TYR A 378 -21.76 -6.72 -7.45
CA TYR A 378 -21.12 -6.28 -6.21
C TYR A 378 -21.32 -7.33 -5.12
N ARG A 379 -20.22 -7.95 -4.67
CA ARG A 379 -20.27 -8.98 -3.62
C ARG A 379 -20.30 -8.34 -2.25
N ALA A 380 -21.42 -7.71 -1.89
CA ALA A 380 -21.54 -6.88 -0.70
C ALA A 380 -21.24 -7.61 0.61
N GLU A 381 -21.74 -8.84 0.78
CA GLU A 381 -21.51 -9.63 2.00
C GLU A 381 -20.03 -10.07 2.10
N GLU A 382 -19.48 -10.61 1.02
CA GLU A 382 -18.07 -11.00 0.94
C GLU A 382 -17.16 -9.78 1.22
N SER A 383 -17.47 -8.64 0.61
CA SER A 383 -16.77 -7.35 0.80
C SER A 383 -16.71 -6.92 2.28
N ARG A 384 -17.82 -7.01 3.01
CA ARG A 384 -17.84 -6.76 4.47
C ARG A 384 -16.99 -7.78 5.24
N GLY A 385 -17.03 -9.05 4.82
CA GLY A 385 -16.19 -10.11 5.38
C GLY A 385 -14.69 -9.85 5.18
N PHE A 386 -14.28 -9.45 3.98
CA PHE A 386 -12.90 -9.07 3.67
C PHE A 386 -12.48 -7.82 4.44
N THR A 387 -13.36 -6.82 4.56
CA THR A 387 -13.10 -5.62 5.36
C THR A 387 -12.79 -5.95 6.82
N ARG A 388 -13.57 -6.85 7.44
CA ARG A 388 -13.33 -7.28 8.82
C ARG A 388 -11.97 -7.98 9.00
N ARG A 389 -11.58 -8.81 8.03
CA ARG A 389 -10.34 -9.62 8.09
C ARG A 389 -9.08 -8.91 7.62
N ASP A 390 -9.20 -7.74 6.98
CA ASP A 390 -8.04 -6.95 6.58
C ASP A 390 -7.28 -6.45 7.82
N ARG A 391 -6.09 -7.01 8.03
CA ARG A 391 -5.22 -6.77 9.20
C ARG A 391 -4.58 -5.38 9.23
N SER A 392 -4.56 -4.66 8.10
CA SER A 392 -3.95 -3.33 8.04
C SER A 392 -4.76 -2.28 8.82
N ALA A 393 -6.07 -2.47 8.89
CA ALA A 393 -7.05 -1.57 9.51
C ALA A 393 -7.00 -0.11 9.03
N ILE A 394 -6.44 0.14 7.82
CA ILE A 394 -6.30 1.50 7.27
C ILE A 394 -7.55 1.95 6.49
N TYR A 395 -8.36 1.05 5.98
CA TYR A 395 -9.45 1.40 5.05
C TYR A 395 -10.83 1.22 5.69
N GLY A 396 -11.80 2.00 5.22
CA GLY A 396 -13.19 1.90 5.65
C GLY A 396 -13.89 0.71 5.02
N GLY A 397 -13.55 0.38 3.77
CA GLY A 397 -14.11 -0.75 3.03
C GLY A 397 -13.12 -1.45 2.13
N VAL A 398 -13.31 -2.76 1.97
CA VAL A 398 -12.76 -3.61 0.90
C VAL A 398 -13.93 -3.99 0.00
N HIS A 399 -13.82 -3.77 -1.30
CA HIS A 399 -14.91 -3.96 -2.26
C HIS A 399 -14.53 -4.92 -3.37
N LEU A 400 -15.31 -5.98 -3.50
CA LEU A 400 -15.20 -6.97 -4.55
C LEU A 400 -16.34 -6.84 -5.57
N TYR A 401 -15.96 -6.72 -6.84
CA TYR A 401 -16.86 -6.79 -7.98
C TYR A 401 -16.46 -7.95 -8.88
N VAL A 402 -17.45 -8.72 -9.35
CA VAL A 402 -17.24 -9.83 -10.30
C VAL A 402 -17.96 -9.52 -11.60
N LEU A 403 -17.29 -9.72 -12.74
CA LEU A 403 -17.91 -9.53 -14.04
C LEU A 403 -19.06 -10.53 -14.19
N LYS A 404 -20.25 -10.06 -14.56
CA LYS A 404 -21.39 -10.92 -14.84
C LYS A 404 -21.13 -11.71 -16.12
N ASP A 405 -21.64 -12.94 -16.15
CA ASP A 405 -21.67 -13.71 -17.40
C ASP A 405 -22.52 -12.94 -18.43
N ALA A 406 -22.03 -12.91 -19.66
CA ALA A 406 -22.62 -12.14 -20.76
C ALA A 406 -23.94 -12.73 -21.27
#